data_AF-A0A2M8PKE2-F1
#
_entry.id   AF-A0A2M8PKE2-F1
#
_cell.length_a   1.000
_cell.length_b   1.000
_cell.length_c   1.000
_cell.angle_alpha   90.00
_cell.angle_beta   90.00
_cell.angle_gamma   90.00
#
_symmetry.space_group_name_H-M   'P 1'
#
loop_
_entity.id
_entity.type
_entity.pdbx_description
1 polymer ?
#
loop_
_entity_poly.entity_id
_entity_poly.type
_entity_poly.pdbx_seq_one_letter_code
_entity_poly.pdbx_strand_id
1 'polypeptide(L)'
;MSKLNQLVDKAERIGVIGSPSSTAELALDIMASAVNKKLVGELALFRYMQDGLSHYSLGQITEITLRNVWHEDPTMRSLIRYRGKVDAVSERQDTHQGEMIVSAVFSDNHGTYRPSILGTVPATGTQ
;
A
#
# COMPACT_ATOMS: atom_id res chain seq x y z
N MET A 1 -0.90 18.79 -18.66
CA MET A 1 -0.95 17.74 -17.64
C MET A 1 -2.03 16.74 -18.05
N SER A 2 -1.70 15.45 -18.08
CA SER A 2 -2.60 14.37 -18.56
C SER A 2 -3.91 14.28 -17.75
N LYS A 3 -5.02 13.88 -18.37
CA LYS A 3 -6.33 13.75 -17.68
C LYS A 3 -6.27 12.73 -16.54
N LEU A 4 -5.57 11.61 -16.76
CA LEU A 4 -5.37 10.58 -15.73
C LEU A 4 -4.55 11.09 -14.54
N ASN A 5 -3.54 11.95 -14.78
CA ASN A 5 -2.80 12.60 -13.69
C ASN A 5 -3.72 13.39 -12.77
N GLN A 6 -4.66 14.16 -13.34
CA GLN A 6 -5.61 14.93 -12.53
C GLN A 6 -6.58 14.03 -11.74
N LEU A 7 -6.93 12.86 -12.28
CA LEU A 7 -7.77 11.89 -11.57
C LEU A 7 -6.99 11.24 -10.41
N VAL A 8 -5.74 10.85 -10.65
CA VAL A 8 -4.85 10.30 -9.61
C VAL A 8 -4.62 11.33 -8.50
N ASP A 9 -4.32 12.58 -8.84
CA ASP A 9 -4.04 13.61 -7.85
C ASP A 9 -5.29 13.99 -7.01
N LYS A 10 -6.50 13.71 -7.51
CA LYS A 10 -7.77 13.89 -6.79
C LYS A 10 -8.23 12.65 -6.03
N ALA A 11 -7.65 11.48 -6.31
CA ALA A 11 -7.99 10.26 -5.63
C ALA A 11 -7.57 10.36 -4.16
N GLU A 12 -8.31 9.68 -3.29
CA GLU A 12 -7.97 9.62 -1.89
C GLU A 12 -6.66 8.83 -1.68
N ARG A 13 -5.75 9.37 -0.88
CA ARG A 13 -4.52 8.69 -0.48
C ARG A 13 -4.83 7.75 0.68
N ILE A 14 -4.68 6.45 0.43
CA ILE A 14 -4.98 5.40 1.40
C ILE A 14 -3.73 4.72 1.97
N GLY A 15 -2.59 4.81 1.28
CA GLY A 15 -1.37 4.11 1.64
C GLY A 15 -0.17 4.56 0.82
N VAL A 16 0.99 3.99 1.15
CA VAL A 16 2.21 4.06 0.35
C VAL A 16 2.67 2.65 -0.01
N ILE A 17 3.36 2.47 -1.13
CA ILE A 17 4.02 1.20 -1.45
C ILE A 17 5.10 0.91 -0.39
N GLY A 18 4.96 -0.24 0.26
CA GLY A 18 5.85 -0.75 1.29
C GLY A 18 6.73 -1.89 0.79
N SER A 19 7.32 -2.63 1.73
CA SER A 19 8.21 -3.76 1.46
C SER A 19 7.86 -4.98 2.33
N PRO A 20 8.09 -6.22 1.85
CA PRO A 20 8.57 -6.58 0.51
C PRO A 20 7.47 -6.40 -0.56
N SER A 21 7.89 -6.13 -1.79
CA SER A 21 6.99 -5.92 -2.93
C SER A 21 7.57 -6.57 -4.19
N SER A 22 6.70 -7.03 -5.09
CA SER A 22 7.01 -7.63 -6.37
C SER A 22 6.21 -6.97 -7.50
N THR A 23 6.41 -7.39 -8.74
CA THR A 23 5.66 -6.83 -9.88
C THR A 23 4.22 -7.33 -9.97
N ALA A 24 3.86 -8.38 -9.23
CA ALA A 24 2.50 -8.93 -9.20
C ALA A 24 1.75 -8.56 -7.92
N GLU A 25 2.47 -8.48 -6.80
CA GLU A 25 1.93 -8.30 -5.47
C GLU A 25 2.73 -7.24 -4.73
N LEU A 26 2.04 -6.21 -4.24
CA LEU A 26 2.63 -5.05 -3.61
C LEU A 26 2.19 -4.98 -2.15
N ALA A 27 3.15 -4.77 -1.25
CA ALA A 27 2.86 -4.35 0.10
C ALA A 27 2.46 -2.88 0.12
N LEU A 28 1.52 -2.53 0.98
CA LEU A 28 1.04 -1.18 1.22
C LEU A 28 1.17 -0.85 2.70
N ASP A 29 1.80 0.27 3.07
CA ASP A 29 1.69 0.81 4.41
C ASP A 29 0.48 1.75 4.45
N ILE A 30 -0.57 1.36 5.17
CA ILE A 30 -1.85 2.08 5.20
C ILE A 30 -1.71 3.36 6.03
N MET A 31 -2.17 4.47 5.46
CA MET A 31 -2.13 5.76 6.14
C MET A 31 -3.08 5.79 7.33
N ALA A 32 -2.71 6.50 8.40
CA ALA A 32 -3.55 6.67 9.59
C ALA A 32 -4.97 7.21 9.28
N SER A 33 -5.12 8.01 8.22
CA SER A 33 -6.43 8.50 7.75
C SER A 33 -7.34 7.42 7.15
N ALA A 34 -6.78 6.27 6.77
CA ALA A 34 -7.46 5.19 6.06
C ALA A 34 -7.62 3.90 6.87
N VAL A 35 -7.04 3.79 8.06
CA VAL A 35 -7.05 2.55 8.88
C VAL A 35 -8.46 2.05 9.25
N ASN A 36 -9.43 2.96 9.37
CA ASN A 36 -10.82 2.62 9.71
C ASN A 36 -11.72 2.39 8.49
N LYS A 37 -11.14 2.32 7.28
CA LYS A 37 -11.88 2.09 6.04
C LYS A 37 -11.94 0.60 5.72
N LYS A 38 -13.01 0.20 5.03
CA LYS A 38 -13.10 -1.13 4.41
C LYS A 38 -12.26 -1.12 3.13
N LEU A 39 -10.98 -1.50 3.23
CA LEU A 39 -10.05 -1.49 2.10
C LEU A 39 -9.99 -2.81 1.32
N VAL A 40 -10.24 -3.96 1.98
CA VAL A 40 -10.22 -5.26 1.30
C VAL A 40 -11.30 -5.30 0.20
N GLY A 41 -10.87 -5.64 -1.00
CA GLY A 41 -11.68 -5.69 -2.21
C GLY A 41 -11.78 -4.37 -2.97
N GLU A 42 -11.31 -3.26 -2.41
CA GLU A 42 -11.30 -1.96 -3.09
C GLU A 42 -10.19 -1.89 -4.15
N LEU A 43 -10.43 -1.08 -5.18
CA LEU A 43 -9.43 -0.79 -6.20
C LEU A 43 -8.54 0.35 -5.74
N ALA A 44 -7.24 0.17 -5.90
CA ALA A 44 -6.24 1.19 -5.67
C ALA A 44 -5.42 1.42 -6.94
N LEU A 45 -4.89 2.63 -7.08
CA LEU A 45 -4.08 3.01 -8.22
C LEU A 45 -2.90 3.85 -7.77
N PHE A 46 -1.78 3.72 -8.47
CA PHE A 46 -0.60 4.54 -8.23
C PHE A 46 0.09 4.90 -9.54
N ARG A 47 0.79 6.03 -9.52
CA ARG A 47 1.58 6.54 -10.65
C ARG A 47 3.06 6.31 -10.39
N TYR A 48 3.78 5.91 -11.42
CA TYR A 48 5.24 5.76 -11.37
C TYR A 48 5.87 6.07 -12.74
N MET A 49 7.19 6.16 -12.79
CA MET A 49 7.94 6.33 -14.03
C MET A 49 8.63 5.02 -14.39
N GLN A 50 8.53 4.60 -15.65
CA GLN A 50 9.22 3.43 -16.20
C GLN A 50 9.56 3.71 -17.66
N ASP A 51 10.77 3.38 -18.09
CA ASP A 51 11.27 3.61 -19.46
C ASP A 51 11.07 5.05 -19.96
N GLY A 52 11.19 6.03 -19.06
CA GLY A 52 11.00 7.45 -19.38
C GLY A 52 9.55 7.88 -19.58
N LEU A 53 8.56 7.01 -19.39
CA LEU A 53 7.14 7.29 -19.52
C LEU A 53 6.40 7.20 -18.18
N SER A 54 5.36 8.01 -18.03
CA SER A 54 4.45 7.90 -16.89
C SER A 54 3.59 6.65 -17.04
N HIS A 55 3.60 5.81 -16.02
CA HIS A 55 2.81 4.61 -15.91
C HIS A 55 1.82 4.71 -14.76
N TYR A 56 0.70 4.03 -14.92
CA TYR A 56 -0.39 3.97 -13.96
C TYR A 56 -0.74 2.52 -13.76
N SER A 57 -0.60 2.05 -12.54
CA SER A 57 -0.99 0.71 -12.15
C SER A 57 -2.31 0.77 -11.40
N LEU A 58 -3.21 -0.16 -11.71
CA LEU A 58 -4.44 -0.42 -10.99
C LEU A 58 -4.32 -1.81 -10.37
N GLY A 59 -4.74 -1.95 -9.12
CA GLY A 59 -4.78 -3.22 -8.42
C GLY A 59 -5.97 -3.30 -7.46
N GLN A 60 -6.18 -4.48 -6.92
CA GLN A 60 -7.17 -4.72 -5.87
C GLN A 60 -6.46 -5.06 -4.57
N ILE A 61 -6.87 -4.40 -3.48
CA ILE A 61 -6.37 -4.72 -2.15
C ILE A 61 -6.98 -6.06 -1.72
N THR A 62 -6.16 -7.04 -1.43
CA THR A 62 -6.57 -8.41 -1.11
C THR A 62 -6.58 -8.70 0.38
N GLU A 63 -5.68 -8.07 1.14
CA GLU A 63 -5.56 -8.27 2.58
C GLU A 63 -5.19 -6.97 3.30
N ILE A 64 -5.58 -6.87 4.57
CA ILE A 64 -5.09 -5.87 5.53
C ILE A 64 -4.72 -6.61 6.82
N THR A 65 -3.46 -6.47 7.22
CA THR A 65 -2.88 -7.09 8.40
C THR A 65 -2.50 -6.02 9.41
N LEU A 66 -2.93 -6.19 10.66
CA LEU A 66 -2.47 -5.38 11.79
C LEU A 66 -1.13 -5.92 12.29
N ARG A 67 -0.13 -5.05 12.37
CA ARG A 67 1.18 -5.36 12.95
C ARG A 67 1.45 -4.46 14.14
N ASN A 68 1.93 -5.07 15.22
CA ASN A 68 2.38 -4.36 16.41
C ASN A 68 3.70 -4.99 16.87
N VAL A 69 4.80 -4.27 16.65
CA VAL A 69 6.17 -4.75 16.91
C VAL A 69 6.35 -5.22 18.36
N TRP A 70 5.66 -4.62 19.32
CA TRP A 70 5.75 -5.00 20.73
C TRP A 70 4.98 -6.27 21.05
N HIS A 71 3.83 -6.50 20.41
CA HIS A 71 3.09 -7.76 20.54
C HIS A 71 3.77 -8.90 19.77
N GLU A 72 4.55 -8.55 18.74
CA GLU A 72 5.37 -9.49 17.98
C GLU A 72 6.68 -9.85 18.72
N ASP A 73 7.20 -9.03 19.63
CA ASP A 73 8.42 -9.34 20.40
C ASP A 73 8.20 -10.51 21.39
N PRO A 74 9.01 -11.59 21.36
CA PRO A 74 8.84 -12.77 22.22
C PRO A 74 8.91 -12.50 23.73
N THR A 75 9.73 -11.52 24.15
CA THR A 75 9.91 -11.13 25.55
C THR A 75 8.66 -10.43 26.07
N MET A 76 8.12 -9.53 25.26
CA MET A 76 6.88 -8.80 25.55
C MET A 76 5.66 -9.71 25.48
N ARG A 77 5.61 -10.66 24.53
CA ARG A 77 4.53 -11.65 24.44
C ARG A 77 4.40 -12.48 25.72
N SER A 78 5.54 -12.82 26.34
CA SER A 78 5.57 -13.52 27.63
C SER A 78 5.02 -12.65 28.76
N LEU A 79 5.38 -11.37 28.81
CA LEU A 79 4.87 -10.43 29.82
C LEU A 79 3.35 -10.18 29.70
N ILE A 80 2.85 -10.02 28.47
CA ILE A 80 1.42 -9.87 28.19
C ILE A 80 0.66 -11.13 28.61
N ARG A 81 1.19 -12.33 28.30
CA ARG A 81 0.58 -13.61 28.71
C ARG A 81 0.42 -13.75 30.23
N TYR A 82 1.36 -13.20 31.01
CA TYR A 82 1.31 -13.26 32.48
C TYR A 82 0.47 -12.16 33.13
N ARG A 83 0.37 -10.96 32.53
CA ARG A 83 -0.31 -9.79 33.14
C ARG A 83 -1.62 -9.39 32.45
N GLY A 84 -2.00 -10.03 31.35
CA GLY A 84 -3.21 -9.74 30.58
C GLY A 84 -3.11 -8.49 29.68
N LYS A 85 -2.36 -7.46 30.10
CA LYS A 85 -2.09 -6.24 29.32
C LYS A 85 -0.84 -5.52 29.82
N VAL A 86 -0.14 -4.84 28.92
CA VAL A 86 0.92 -3.87 29.27
C VAL A 86 0.46 -2.50 28.77
N ASP A 87 -0.17 -1.73 29.66
CA ASP A 87 -0.90 -0.48 29.37
C ASP A 87 -0.04 0.64 28.71
N ALA A 88 1.28 0.49 28.64
CA ALA A 88 2.17 1.51 28.08
C ALA A 88 2.33 1.46 26.54
N VAL A 89 2.02 0.33 25.88
CA VAL A 89 2.51 0.08 24.51
C VAL A 89 1.50 -0.54 23.54
N SER A 90 0.36 -1.06 24.03
CA SER A 90 -0.55 -1.86 23.20
C SER A 90 -1.22 -1.11 22.05
N GLU A 91 -1.48 0.20 22.16
CA GLU A 91 -2.21 0.95 21.12
C GLU A 91 -1.32 1.96 20.36
N ARG A 92 -0.07 2.17 20.79
CA ARG A 92 0.76 3.29 20.32
C ARG A 92 1.56 3.03 19.04
N GLN A 93 1.63 1.77 18.58
CA GLN A 93 2.51 1.33 17.49
C GLN A 93 1.83 0.36 16.53
N ASP A 94 0.50 0.36 16.50
CA ASP A 94 -0.28 -0.42 15.54
C ASP A 94 -0.10 0.16 14.13
N THR A 95 0.49 -0.64 13.24
CA THR A 95 0.61 -0.32 11.81
C THR A 95 -0.25 -1.27 11.02
N HIS A 96 -1.00 -0.75 10.05
CA HIS A 96 -1.80 -1.57 9.15
C HIS A 96 -1.03 -1.73 7.85
N GLN A 97 -0.74 -2.98 7.49
CA GLN A 97 -0.05 -3.35 6.27
C GLN A 97 -1.06 -4.02 5.33
N GLY A 98 -1.23 -3.50 4.13
CA GLY A 98 -2.06 -4.09 3.10
C GLY A 98 -1.26 -4.87 2.08
N GLU A 99 -1.93 -5.77 1.39
CA GLU A 99 -1.44 -6.45 0.20
C GLU A 99 -2.35 -6.11 -0.98
N MET A 100 -1.75 -5.88 -2.14
CA MET A 100 -2.47 -5.55 -3.37
C MET A 100 -1.94 -6.36 -4.54
N ILE A 101 -2.86 -6.98 -5.28
CA ILE A 101 -2.56 -7.64 -6.55
C ILE A 101 -2.75 -6.64 -7.68
N VAL A 102 -1.72 -6.50 -8.52
CA VAL A 102 -1.76 -5.64 -9.71
C VAL A 102 -2.58 -6.32 -10.81
N SER A 103 -3.58 -5.61 -11.34
CA SER A 103 -4.53 -6.16 -12.33
C SER A 103 -4.37 -5.53 -13.72
N ALA A 104 -4.02 -4.25 -13.81
CA ALA A 104 -3.83 -3.58 -15.08
C ALA A 104 -2.80 -2.46 -14.98
N VAL A 105 -2.01 -2.28 -16.05
CA VAL A 105 -1.02 -1.21 -16.14
C VAL A 105 -1.15 -0.50 -17.48
N PHE A 106 -1.10 0.82 -17.44
CA PHE A 106 -1.16 1.67 -18.63
C PHE A 106 0.01 2.64 -18.65
N SER A 107 0.56 2.90 -19.83
CA SER A 107 1.52 3.97 -20.06
C SER A 107 0.85 5.14 -20.78
N ASP A 108 1.23 6.36 -20.41
CA ASP A 108 0.84 7.57 -21.11
C ASP A 108 1.96 8.02 -22.04
N ASN A 109 1.66 7.99 -23.34
CA ASN A 109 2.52 8.53 -24.39
C ASN A 109 1.81 9.74 -25.02
N HIS A 110 2.12 10.93 -24.53
CA HIS A 110 1.59 12.21 -25.02
C HIS A 110 0.05 12.26 -25.12
N GLY A 111 -0.65 11.71 -24.12
CA GLY A 111 -2.12 11.68 -24.03
C GLY A 111 -2.76 10.45 -24.66
N THR A 112 -1.98 9.57 -25.30
CA THR A 112 -2.45 8.26 -25.77
C THR A 112 -2.07 7.20 -24.75
N TYR A 113 -3.08 6.58 -24.13
CA TYR A 113 -2.86 5.48 -23.19
C TYR A 113 -2.74 4.16 -23.92
N ARG A 114 -1.75 3.36 -23.55
CA ARG A 114 -1.55 2.01 -24.08
C ARG A 114 -1.40 1.01 -22.94
N PRO A 115 -1.86 -0.24 -23.10
CA PRO A 115 -1.55 -1.30 -22.16
C PRO A 115 -0.02 -1.41 -21.99
N SER A 116 0.41 -1.63 -20.75
CA SER A 116 1.81 -1.83 -20.37
C SER A 116 1.89 -2.93 -19.30
N ILE A 117 3.06 -3.10 -18.70
CA ILE A 117 3.32 -4.02 -17.60
C ILE A 117 4.13 -3.34 -16.51
N LEU A 118 3.92 -3.71 -15.25
CA LEU A 118 4.78 -3.32 -14.15
C LEU A 118 6.08 -4.12 -14.26
N GLY A 119 7.07 -3.55 -14.93
CA GLY A 119 8.34 -4.23 -15.23
C GLY A 119 9.33 -4.16 -14.07
N THR A 120 9.18 -3.17 -13.18
CA THR A 120 10.00 -3.03 -11.98
C THR A 120 9.14 -2.48 -10.84
N VAL A 121 9.42 -2.96 -9.63
CA VAL A 121 8.72 -2.49 -8.42
C VAL A 121 9.07 -1.03 -8.19
N PRO A 122 8.08 -0.13 -7.99
CA PRO A 122 8.35 1.26 -7.66
C PRO A 122 9.10 1.38 -6.33
N ALA A 123 9.77 2.51 -6.11
CA ALA A 123 10.39 2.78 -4.83
C ALA A 123 9.35 2.79 -3.70
N THR A 124 9.78 2.37 -2.50
CA THR A 124 8.97 2.52 -1.29
C THR A 124 8.60 3.99 -1.07
N GLY A 125 7.40 4.25 -0.55
CA GLY A 125 6.87 5.61 -0.40
C GLY A 125 6.12 6.16 -1.62
N THR A 126 6.06 5.43 -2.73
CA THR A 126 5.15 5.74 -3.85
C THR A 126 3.71 5.72 -3.36
N GLN A 127 2.91 6.74 -3.70
CA GLN A 127 1.53 6.95 -3.23
C GLN A 127 0.51 6.74 -4.35
#